data_AF-A0A2S5PC71-F1
#
_entry.id   AF-A0A2S5PC71-F1
#
_cell.length_a   1.000
_cell.length_b   1.000
_cell.length_c   1.000
_cell.angle_alpha   90.00
_cell.angle_beta   90.00
_cell.angle_gamma   90.00
#
_symmetry.space_group_name_H-M   'P 1'
#
loop_
_entity.id
_entity.type
_entity.pdbx_description
1 polymer ?
#
loop_
_entity_poly.entity_id
_entity_poly.type
_entity_poly.pdbx_seq_one_letter_code
_entity_poly.pdbx_strand_id
1 'polypeptide(L)'
;MPPAAPTTSCWPRAVPLRRRWLPSTDRETAVDAIAEAARATDIDRLLAAKLAPRQYRDDLIVLAAFLGEIARIPRLVSEPQLGEIRLQWWHDEIERFGDGDGGLAALTGHPLADALGGVVARRRLSKHLLLEAVDARVFELYADPLQDEDALARYLAGTEGAGFRLTAAILGVVDLERATPVQAVLVAAGEALGLTRALLALPFHLSRGHTPFPRSWPEVQNLDLGSTAGDARRMRHLVHRVISEARSRLDVVRQARAIDTSPTYARGFVHAILPCALVEPYLQALENGDFDPARQIADIAPLQRVWRLWWSRWVGAV
;
A
#
# COMPACT_ATOMS: atom_id res chain seq x y z
N MET A 1 47.78 35.41 43.13
CA MET A 1 47.04 35.10 41.89
C MET A 1 47.89 34.19 41.03
N PRO A 2 47.55 32.91 40.87
CA PRO A 2 48.25 32.01 39.95
C PRO A 2 47.60 32.05 38.56
N PRO A 3 48.37 31.95 37.45
CA PRO A 3 47.79 31.63 36.16
C PRO A 3 48.11 30.19 35.70
N ALA A 4 47.01 29.50 35.39
CA ALA A 4 46.76 28.54 34.30
C ALA A 4 47.66 27.29 34.13
N ALA A 5 47.03 26.12 34.34
CA ALA A 5 47.42 24.85 33.74
C ALA A 5 46.82 24.72 32.32
N PRO A 6 47.54 24.16 31.33
CA PRO A 6 46.96 23.81 30.04
C PRO A 6 46.32 22.41 30.08
N THR A 7 45.07 22.36 29.63
CA THR A 7 44.28 21.15 29.36
C THR A 7 44.61 20.58 27.99
N THR A 8 45.11 19.34 27.91
CA THR A 8 45.12 18.56 26.67
C THR A 8 44.17 17.39 26.78
N SER A 9 42.99 17.62 26.22
CA SER A 9 41.92 16.65 25.98
C SER A 9 42.31 15.73 24.82
N CYS A 10 42.53 14.45 25.10
CA CYS A 10 42.72 13.40 24.09
C CYS A 10 41.36 12.77 23.76
N TRP A 11 40.69 13.27 22.71
CA TRP A 11 39.60 12.53 22.04
C TRP A 11 40.19 11.73 20.87
N PRO A 12 39.85 10.44 20.70
CA PRO A 12 40.23 9.70 19.51
C PRO A 12 39.50 10.22 18.27
N ARG A 13 40.23 10.38 17.17
CA ARG A 13 39.73 10.81 15.86
C ARG A 13 38.62 9.87 15.36
N ALA A 14 37.52 10.43 14.88
CA ALA A 14 36.44 9.70 14.22
C ALA A 14 36.97 8.88 13.03
N VAL A 15 36.65 7.58 13.03
CA VAL A 15 36.89 6.68 11.90
C VAL A 15 35.77 6.93 10.87
N PRO A 16 36.07 7.28 9.61
CA PRO A 16 35.04 7.48 8.61
C PRO A 16 34.38 6.14 8.27
N LEU A 17 33.05 6.07 8.39
CA LEU A 17 32.24 4.94 7.96
C LEU A 17 32.46 4.71 6.46
N ARG A 18 33.15 3.62 6.11
CA ARG A 18 33.38 3.22 4.72
C ARG A 18 32.03 2.93 4.06
N ARG A 19 31.70 3.69 3.01
CA ARG A 19 30.65 3.34 2.04
C ARG A 19 30.94 1.94 1.50
N ARG A 20 30.25 0.91 1.97
CA ARG A 20 30.32 -0.42 1.37
C ARG A 20 29.55 -0.37 0.06
N TRP A 21 30.27 -0.16 -1.04
CA TRP A 21 29.73 -0.34 -2.38
C TRP A 21 29.35 -1.81 -2.54
N LEU A 22 28.06 -2.11 -2.75
CA LEU A 22 27.65 -3.44 -3.20
C LEU A 22 28.05 -3.59 -4.67
N PRO A 23 28.72 -4.68 -5.07
CA PRO A 23 28.95 -5.03 -6.49
C PRO A 23 27.66 -4.95 -7.31
N SER A 24 27.77 -4.65 -8.62
CA SER A 24 26.60 -4.57 -9.51
C SER A 24 25.75 -5.85 -9.51
N THR A 25 26.39 -7.01 -9.41
CA THR A 25 25.74 -8.33 -9.36
C THR A 25 24.92 -8.54 -8.09
N ASP A 26 25.38 -8.04 -6.93
CA ASP A 26 24.64 -8.13 -5.66
C ASP A 26 23.43 -7.19 -5.66
N ARG A 27 23.52 -6.09 -6.41
CA ARG A 27 22.41 -5.15 -6.57
C ARG A 27 21.33 -5.68 -7.52
N GLU A 28 21.72 -6.29 -8.63
CA GLU A 28 20.80 -6.92 -9.58
C GLU A 28 20.04 -8.07 -8.91
N THR A 29 20.73 -8.94 -8.17
CA THR A 29 20.08 -10.04 -7.43
C THR A 29 19.11 -9.54 -6.35
N ALA A 30 19.44 -8.45 -5.66
CA ALA A 30 18.54 -7.85 -4.68
C ALA A 30 17.28 -7.25 -5.32
N VAL A 31 17.40 -6.56 -6.46
CA VAL A 31 16.25 -6.00 -7.19
C VAL A 31 15.33 -7.09 -7.71
N ASP A 32 15.90 -8.18 -8.25
CA ASP A 32 15.12 -9.32 -8.73
C ASP A 32 14.38 -10.02 -7.58
N ALA A 33 15.04 -10.22 -6.43
CA ALA A 33 14.41 -10.79 -5.25
C ALA A 33 13.25 -9.93 -4.73
N ILE A 34 13.40 -8.59 -4.73
CA ILE A 34 12.33 -7.66 -4.34
C ILE A 34 11.18 -7.68 -5.35
N ALA A 35 11.48 -7.73 -6.65
CA ALA A 35 10.45 -7.85 -7.68
C ALA A 35 9.68 -9.16 -7.57
N GLU A 36 10.34 -10.25 -7.18
CA GLU A 36 9.70 -11.54 -6.95
C GLU A 36 8.86 -11.55 -5.67
N ALA A 37 9.32 -10.90 -4.60
CA ALA A 37 8.50 -10.65 -3.42
C ALA A 37 7.22 -9.88 -3.78
N ALA A 38 7.34 -8.77 -4.53
CA ALA A 38 6.18 -8.03 -5.03
C ALA A 38 5.27 -8.87 -5.92
N ARG A 39 5.83 -9.77 -6.75
CA ARG A 39 5.03 -10.66 -7.60
C ARG A 39 4.17 -11.60 -6.76
N ALA A 40 4.73 -12.13 -5.68
CA ALA A 40 4.05 -13.06 -4.80
C ALA A 40 2.96 -12.38 -3.95
N THR A 41 3.13 -11.09 -3.60
CA THR A 41 2.25 -10.39 -2.66
C THR A 41 1.31 -9.36 -3.28
N ASP A 42 1.72 -8.71 -4.38
CA ASP A 42 0.97 -7.62 -5.02
C ASP A 42 1.34 -7.46 -6.50
N ILE A 43 0.97 -8.45 -7.31
CA ILE A 43 1.26 -8.48 -8.75
C ILE A 43 0.71 -7.24 -9.48
N ASP A 44 -0.44 -6.73 -9.08
CA ASP A 44 -1.09 -5.59 -9.74
C ASP A 44 -0.27 -4.31 -9.57
N ARG A 45 0.19 -4.03 -8.35
CA ARG A 45 1.05 -2.88 -8.07
C ARG A 45 2.43 -3.06 -8.68
N LEU A 46 2.96 -4.29 -8.73
CA LEU A 46 4.20 -4.58 -9.45
C LEU A 46 4.09 -4.27 -10.96
N LEU A 47 3.00 -4.69 -11.61
CA LEU A 47 2.78 -4.42 -13.03
C LEU A 47 2.63 -2.92 -13.29
N ALA A 48 1.91 -2.19 -12.43
CA ALA A 48 1.81 -0.74 -12.49
C ALA A 48 3.19 -0.06 -12.33
N ALA A 49 4.00 -0.51 -11.37
CA ALA A 49 5.35 -0.01 -11.13
C ALA A 49 6.27 -0.23 -12.35
N LYS A 50 6.21 -1.40 -13.00
CA LYS A 50 6.99 -1.69 -14.21
C LYS A 50 6.67 -0.75 -15.38
N LEU A 51 5.44 -0.24 -15.44
CA LEU A 51 5.01 0.74 -16.43
C LEU A 51 5.46 2.17 -16.11
N ALA A 52 5.93 2.46 -14.90
CA ALA A 52 6.39 3.81 -14.54
C ALA A 52 7.65 4.25 -15.31
N PRO A 53 7.95 5.56 -15.34
CA PRO A 53 9.20 6.08 -15.91
C PRO A 53 10.42 5.43 -15.26
N ARG A 54 11.48 5.18 -16.05
CA ARG A 54 12.67 4.41 -15.61
C ARG A 54 13.27 4.93 -14.30
N GLN A 55 13.28 6.24 -14.11
CA GLN A 55 13.84 6.88 -12.93
C GLN A 55 13.08 6.64 -11.62
N TYR A 56 11.83 6.15 -11.67
CA TYR A 56 11.00 5.86 -10.49
C TYR A 56 10.66 4.39 -10.34
N ARG A 57 10.91 3.58 -11.39
CA ARG A 57 10.46 2.19 -11.48
C ARG A 57 10.92 1.35 -10.29
N ASP A 58 12.20 1.37 -9.99
CA ASP A 58 12.77 0.53 -8.93
C ASP A 58 12.24 0.95 -7.55
N ASP A 59 12.06 2.26 -7.32
CA ASP A 59 11.46 2.79 -6.08
C ASP A 59 10.02 2.31 -5.91
N LEU A 60 9.24 2.28 -6.99
CA LEU A 60 7.86 1.80 -6.98
C LEU A 60 7.76 0.28 -6.86
N ILE A 61 8.74 -0.47 -7.36
CA ILE A 61 8.83 -1.92 -7.15
C ILE A 61 9.11 -2.22 -5.67
N VAL A 62 10.03 -1.50 -5.04
CA VAL A 62 10.31 -1.59 -3.59
C VAL A 62 9.06 -1.25 -2.78
N LEU A 63 8.35 -0.17 -3.15
CA LEU A 63 7.09 0.19 -2.48
C LEU A 63 6.02 -0.91 -2.65
N ALA A 64 5.89 -1.49 -3.85
CA ALA A 64 4.96 -2.58 -4.11
C ALA A 64 5.26 -3.82 -3.24
N ALA A 65 6.54 -4.19 -3.15
CA ALA A 65 6.99 -5.29 -2.30
C ALA A 65 6.69 -5.01 -0.82
N PHE A 66 7.00 -3.80 -0.33
CA PHE A 66 6.73 -3.41 1.06
C PHE A 66 5.24 -3.45 1.40
N LEU A 67 4.39 -2.80 0.61
CA LEU A 67 2.94 -2.77 0.86
C LEU A 67 2.32 -4.17 0.78
N GLY A 68 2.79 -5.00 -0.15
CA GLY A 68 2.39 -6.39 -0.23
C GLY A 68 2.87 -7.22 0.95
N GLU A 69 4.08 -6.99 1.45
CA GLU A 69 4.65 -7.67 2.62
C GLU A 69 3.79 -7.42 3.86
N ILE A 70 3.54 -6.14 4.19
CA ILE A 70 2.79 -5.79 5.39
C ILE A 70 1.33 -6.25 5.31
N ALA A 71 0.72 -6.18 4.11
CA ALA A 71 -0.65 -6.66 3.90
C ALA A 71 -0.75 -8.19 4.03
N ARG A 72 0.32 -8.93 3.72
CA ARG A 72 0.38 -10.38 3.82
C ARG A 72 0.50 -10.86 5.27
N ILE A 73 1.10 -10.09 6.18
CA ILE A 73 1.41 -10.53 7.55
C ILE A 73 0.20 -11.13 8.29
N PRO A 74 -0.97 -10.47 8.35
CA PRO A 74 -2.14 -11.01 9.05
C PRO A 74 -2.63 -12.35 8.50
N ARG A 75 -2.38 -12.61 7.21
CA ARG A 75 -2.78 -13.84 6.52
C ARG A 75 -1.83 -15.01 6.76
N LEU A 76 -0.61 -14.76 7.23
CA LEU A 76 0.41 -15.80 7.45
C LEU A 76 0.45 -16.35 8.87
N VAL A 77 -0.16 -15.65 9.83
CA VAL A 77 -0.04 -15.97 11.25
C VAL A 77 -1.37 -16.49 11.78
N SER A 78 -1.33 -17.60 12.51
CA SER A 78 -2.52 -18.11 13.21
C SER A 78 -2.78 -17.34 14.50
N GLU A 79 -1.70 -16.97 15.20
CA GLU A 79 -1.70 -16.22 16.46
C GLU A 79 -1.45 -14.72 16.20
N PRO A 80 -2.34 -13.81 16.65
CA PRO A 80 -2.19 -12.37 16.46
C PRO A 80 -0.84 -11.81 16.92
N GLN A 81 -0.33 -12.31 18.05
CA GLN A 81 0.92 -11.85 18.67
C GLN A 81 2.14 -12.06 17.74
N LEU A 82 2.16 -13.12 16.93
CA LEU A 82 3.23 -13.34 15.96
C LEU A 82 3.18 -12.32 14.82
N GLY A 83 1.97 -11.86 14.46
CA GLY A 83 1.78 -10.78 13.50
C GLY A 83 2.26 -9.45 14.05
N GLU A 84 1.95 -9.17 15.32
CA GLU A 84 2.40 -7.95 16.00
C GLU A 84 3.93 -7.86 16.05
N ILE A 85 4.63 -8.95 16.39
CA ILE A 85 6.10 -8.95 16.42
C ILE A 85 6.67 -8.57 15.04
N ARG A 86 6.06 -9.05 13.95
CA ARG A 86 6.51 -8.73 12.58
C ARG A 86 6.19 -7.29 12.17
N LEU A 87 5.00 -6.79 12.50
CA LEU A 87 4.63 -5.39 12.23
C LEU A 87 5.46 -4.43 13.09
N GLN A 88 5.71 -4.77 14.35
CA GLN A 88 6.57 -3.99 15.24
C GLN A 88 8.01 -3.95 14.73
N TRP A 89 8.53 -5.07 14.21
CA TRP A 89 9.84 -5.06 13.56
C TRP A 89 9.89 -4.07 12.38
N TRP A 90 8.83 -4.03 11.55
CA TRP A 90 8.73 -3.04 10.48
C TRP A 90 8.68 -1.61 11.00
N HIS A 91 7.91 -1.38 12.07
CA HIS A 91 7.81 -0.08 12.74
C HIS A 91 9.20 0.39 13.20
N ASP A 92 9.89 -0.43 14.01
CA ASP A 92 11.23 -0.15 14.54
C ASP A 92 12.24 0.11 13.42
N GLU A 93 12.14 -0.61 12.30
CA GLU A 93 13.05 -0.44 11.18
C GLU A 93 12.77 0.84 10.39
N ILE A 94 11.49 1.19 10.19
CA ILE A 94 11.12 2.46 9.54
C ILE A 94 11.59 3.66 10.40
N GLU A 95 11.48 3.58 11.72
CA GLU A 95 11.96 4.64 12.62
C GLU A 95 13.48 4.89 12.48
N ARG A 96 14.25 3.84 12.21
CA ARG A 96 15.71 3.89 12.00
C ARG A 96 16.10 4.51 10.67
N PHE A 97 15.19 4.65 9.71
CA PHE A 97 15.49 5.31 8.45
C PHE A 97 15.92 6.76 8.71
N GLY A 98 17.07 7.15 8.13
CA GLY A 98 17.65 8.47 8.34
C GLY A 98 16.79 9.59 7.75
N ASP A 99 16.73 10.71 8.46
CA ASP A 99 16.03 11.92 8.01
C ASP A 99 16.86 12.63 6.93
N GLY A 100 16.62 12.29 5.66
CA GLY A 100 16.81 13.15 4.48
C GLY A 100 18.23 13.65 4.10
N ASP A 101 19.22 13.64 4.99
CA ASP A 101 20.50 14.36 4.83
C ASP A 101 21.72 13.42 4.79
N GLY A 102 21.60 12.34 4.02
CA GLY A 102 22.75 11.52 3.61
C GLY A 102 23.22 10.45 4.59
N GLY A 103 22.52 10.26 5.72
CA GLY A 103 22.66 9.07 6.56
C GLY A 103 21.95 7.88 5.90
N LEU A 104 22.68 7.03 5.17
CA LEU A 104 22.17 5.68 4.91
C LEU A 104 21.97 4.99 6.27
N ALA A 105 20.77 4.48 6.51
CA ALA A 105 20.55 3.54 7.60
C ALA A 105 21.58 2.39 7.48
N ALA A 106 22.09 1.91 8.61
CA ALA A 106 22.94 0.73 8.60
C ALA A 106 22.17 -0.42 7.97
N LEU A 107 22.80 -1.19 7.07
CA LEU A 107 22.15 -2.34 6.45
C LEU A 107 21.69 -3.31 7.53
N THR A 108 20.40 -3.62 7.49
CA THR A 108 19.71 -4.53 8.41
C THR A 108 20.02 -5.99 8.08
N GLY A 109 20.41 -6.27 6.83
CA GLY A 109 20.51 -7.61 6.28
C GLY A 109 19.19 -8.12 5.69
N HIS A 110 18.09 -7.36 5.83
CA HIS A 110 16.82 -7.61 5.15
C HIS A 110 16.76 -6.81 3.84
N PRO A 111 16.87 -7.45 2.66
CA PRO A 111 17.05 -6.74 1.38
C PRO A 111 15.96 -5.70 1.08
N LEU A 112 14.70 -6.01 1.41
CA LEU A 112 13.59 -5.09 1.20
C LEU A 112 13.63 -3.85 2.10
N ALA A 113 14.00 -4.01 3.39
CA ALA A 113 14.06 -2.89 4.33
C ALA A 113 15.23 -1.96 3.97
N ASP A 114 16.38 -2.53 3.61
CA ASP A 114 17.55 -1.78 3.14
C ASP A 114 17.22 -0.98 1.86
N ALA A 115 16.48 -1.60 0.93
CA ALA A 115 16.03 -0.92 -0.28
C ALA A 115 15.01 0.19 0.03
N LEU A 116 14.05 -0.06 0.92
CA LEU A 116 13.03 0.90 1.33
C LEU A 116 13.65 2.12 2.02
N GLY A 117 14.57 1.92 2.96
CA GLY A 117 15.33 3.02 3.59
C GLY A 117 16.09 3.86 2.56
N GLY A 118 16.64 3.20 1.53
CA GLY A 118 17.22 3.88 0.37
C GLY A 118 16.22 4.72 -0.43
N VAL A 119 14.99 4.25 -0.63
CA VAL A 119 13.91 5.01 -1.29
C VAL A 119 13.51 6.21 -0.43
N VAL A 120 13.31 6.01 0.87
CA VAL A 120 12.94 7.06 1.84
C VAL A 120 13.95 8.20 1.80
N ALA A 121 15.25 7.89 1.86
CA ALA A 121 16.30 8.89 1.77
C ALA A 121 16.33 9.61 0.41
N ARG A 122 16.24 8.87 -0.71
CA ARG A 122 16.30 9.45 -2.07
C ARG A 122 15.10 10.34 -2.40
N ARG A 123 13.92 9.99 -1.92
CA ARG A 123 12.64 10.65 -2.25
C ARG A 123 12.14 11.54 -1.13
N ARG A 124 12.84 11.59 0.01
CA ARG A 124 12.43 12.31 1.23
C ARG A 124 11.01 11.93 1.63
N LEU A 125 10.71 10.63 1.61
CA LEU A 125 9.38 10.15 1.96
C LEU A 125 9.13 10.36 3.45
N SER A 126 7.88 10.72 3.77
CA SER A 126 7.43 10.80 5.16
C SER A 126 7.46 9.41 5.80
N LYS A 127 8.29 9.24 6.83
CA LYS A 127 8.27 8.04 7.68
C LYS A 127 6.90 7.82 8.29
N HIS A 128 6.25 8.91 8.71
CA HIS A 128 4.90 8.86 9.28
C HIS A 128 3.91 8.14 8.35
N LEU A 129 3.97 8.40 7.04
CA LEU A 129 3.09 7.75 6.07
C LEU A 129 3.36 6.24 5.92
N LEU A 130 4.61 5.81 6.10
CA LEU A 130 4.97 4.39 6.11
C LEU A 130 4.49 3.71 7.40
N LEU A 131 4.64 4.38 8.54
CA LEU A 131 4.15 3.91 9.83
C LEU A 131 2.62 3.81 9.85
N GLU A 132 1.90 4.80 9.32
CA GLU A 132 0.44 4.75 9.11
C GLU A 132 0.02 3.48 8.35
N ALA A 133 0.81 3.09 7.33
CA ALA A 133 0.54 1.89 6.54
C ALA A 133 0.78 0.58 7.29
N VAL A 134 1.76 0.55 8.20
CA VAL A 134 2.02 -0.59 9.09
C VAL A 134 0.93 -0.70 10.15
N ASP A 135 0.61 0.41 10.83
CA ASP A 135 -0.36 0.46 11.91
C ASP A 135 -1.76 0.06 11.45
N ALA A 136 -2.14 0.44 10.23
CA ALA A 136 -3.42 0.05 9.64
C ALA A 136 -3.59 -1.48 9.51
N ARG A 137 -2.49 -2.25 9.46
CA ARG A 137 -2.54 -3.73 9.37
C ARG A 137 -2.67 -4.40 10.73
N VAL A 138 -2.40 -3.70 11.83
CA VAL A 138 -2.61 -4.24 13.18
C VAL A 138 -4.07 -4.60 13.39
N PHE A 139 -4.98 -3.77 12.88
CA PHE A 139 -6.42 -4.04 12.93
C PHE A 139 -6.80 -5.40 12.34
N GLU A 140 -6.16 -5.84 11.24
CA GLU A 140 -6.45 -7.13 10.60
C GLU A 140 -5.98 -8.36 11.42
N LEU A 141 -5.10 -8.16 12.41
CA LEU A 141 -4.65 -9.25 13.29
C LEU A 141 -5.74 -9.64 14.30
N TYR A 142 -6.54 -8.66 14.69
CA TYR A 142 -7.59 -8.80 15.65
C TYR A 142 -8.91 -8.95 14.91
N ALA A 143 -9.77 -9.90 15.30
CA ALA A 143 -11.09 -10.08 14.71
C ALA A 143 -12.07 -8.97 15.14
N ASP A 144 -11.54 -7.77 15.38
CA ASP A 144 -12.30 -6.62 15.81
C ASP A 144 -13.05 -6.04 14.62
N PRO A 145 -14.34 -5.73 14.78
CA PRO A 145 -15.12 -5.10 13.73
C PRO A 145 -14.72 -3.63 13.54
N LEU A 146 -14.84 -3.15 12.30
CA LEU A 146 -14.98 -1.70 12.09
C LEU A 146 -16.32 -1.26 12.67
N GLN A 147 -16.34 -0.17 13.44
CA GLN A 147 -17.58 0.26 14.11
C GLN A 147 -18.51 1.00 13.13
N ASP A 148 -17.95 1.93 12.36
CA ASP A 148 -18.67 2.89 11.55
C ASP A 148 -17.91 3.24 10.26
N GLU A 149 -18.51 4.14 9.46
CA GLU A 149 -17.93 4.64 8.21
C GLU A 149 -16.61 5.37 8.45
N ASP A 150 -16.46 6.07 9.57
CA ASP A 150 -15.22 6.79 9.92
C ASP A 150 -14.07 5.81 10.21
N ALA A 151 -14.37 4.67 10.85
CA ALA A 151 -13.41 3.59 11.02
C ALA A 151 -13.01 2.97 9.67
N LEU A 152 -13.97 2.75 8.77
CA LEU A 152 -13.68 2.26 7.41
C LEU A 152 -12.83 3.25 6.63
N ALA A 153 -13.17 4.54 6.65
CA ALA A 153 -12.41 5.58 5.97
C ALA A 153 -10.96 5.65 6.47
N ARG A 154 -10.74 5.58 7.80
CA ARG A 154 -9.39 5.52 8.37
C ARG A 154 -8.62 4.27 7.95
N TYR A 155 -9.28 3.10 7.95
CA TYR A 155 -8.67 1.85 7.48
C TYR A 155 -8.28 1.92 6.00
N LEU A 156 -9.15 2.42 5.13
CA LEU A 156 -8.87 2.60 3.70
C LEU A 156 -7.76 3.63 3.46
N ALA A 157 -7.75 4.73 4.22
CA ALA A 157 -6.72 5.76 4.16
C ALA A 157 -5.35 5.25 4.60
N GLY A 158 -5.28 4.46 5.67
CA GLY A 158 -4.05 3.85 6.16
C GLY A 158 -3.53 2.71 5.28
N THR A 159 -4.40 2.00 4.56
CA THR A 159 -4.00 0.86 3.71
C THR A 159 -3.70 1.29 2.27
N GLU A 160 -4.68 1.20 1.37
CA GLU A 160 -4.49 1.52 -0.04
C GLU A 160 -4.29 3.03 -0.26
N GLY A 161 -4.93 3.88 0.53
CA GLY A 161 -4.75 5.34 0.49
C GLY A 161 -3.30 5.77 0.75
N ALA A 162 -2.64 5.18 1.75
CA ALA A 162 -1.23 5.41 2.03
C ALA A 162 -0.36 4.98 0.84
N GLY A 163 -0.67 3.84 0.21
CA GLY A 163 0.00 3.37 -0.99
C GLY A 163 -0.08 4.34 -2.18
N PHE A 164 -1.25 4.93 -2.43
CA PHE A 164 -1.43 5.97 -3.45
C PHE A 164 -0.67 7.26 -3.12
N ARG A 165 -0.73 7.71 -1.86
CA ARG A 165 0.02 8.90 -1.40
C ARG A 165 1.53 8.71 -1.51
N LEU A 166 2.07 7.55 -1.11
CA LEU A 166 3.49 7.21 -1.24
C LEU A 166 3.91 7.15 -2.71
N THR A 167 3.10 6.53 -3.57
CA THR A 167 3.34 6.47 -5.02
C THR A 167 3.39 7.87 -5.62
N ALA A 168 2.42 8.72 -5.31
CA ALA A 168 2.36 10.09 -5.79
C ALA A 168 3.55 10.94 -5.27
N ALA A 169 3.99 10.72 -4.04
CA ALA A 169 5.16 11.37 -3.47
C ALA A 169 6.46 10.94 -4.18
N ILE A 170 6.65 9.65 -4.46
CA ILE A 170 7.79 9.14 -5.23
C ILE A 170 7.83 9.77 -6.64
N LEU A 171 6.67 9.93 -7.27
CA LEU A 171 6.53 10.51 -8.61
C LEU A 171 6.62 12.05 -8.62
N GLY A 172 6.61 12.69 -7.45
CA GLY A 172 6.68 14.15 -7.31
C GLY A 172 5.41 14.87 -7.80
N VAL A 173 4.25 14.22 -7.70
CA VAL A 173 2.96 14.76 -8.19
C VAL A 173 2.01 15.18 -7.09
N VAL A 174 2.43 15.13 -5.83
CA VAL A 174 1.64 15.59 -4.69
C VAL A 174 2.52 16.33 -3.70
N ASP A 175 1.96 17.39 -3.13
CA ASP A 175 2.42 17.98 -1.88
C ASP A 175 1.55 17.40 -0.77
N LEU A 176 2.14 16.61 0.14
CA LEU A 176 1.41 15.94 1.21
C LEU A 176 1.01 16.89 2.35
N GLU A 177 1.64 18.06 2.45
CA GLU A 177 1.38 19.02 3.54
C GLU A 177 0.22 19.99 3.20
N ARG A 178 -0.21 20.01 1.93
CA ARG A 178 -1.24 20.93 1.45
C ARG A 178 -2.43 20.18 0.88
N ALA A 179 -3.62 20.50 1.37
CA ALA A 179 -4.85 20.03 0.75
C ALA A 179 -4.92 20.53 -0.70
N THR A 180 -4.83 19.60 -1.65
CA THR A 180 -4.89 19.87 -3.09
C THR A 180 -5.95 18.97 -3.74
N PRO A 181 -6.50 19.34 -4.91
CA PRO A 181 -7.45 18.46 -5.60
C PRO A 181 -6.83 17.10 -5.97
N VAL A 182 -5.50 17.01 -6.13
CA VAL A 182 -4.82 15.71 -6.30
C VAL A 182 -4.95 14.84 -5.05
N GLN A 183 -4.81 15.40 -3.84
CA GLN A 183 -5.01 14.61 -2.62
C GLN A 183 -6.43 14.02 -2.57
N ALA A 184 -7.46 14.78 -2.94
CA ALA A 184 -8.84 14.27 -3.00
C ALA A 184 -8.99 13.10 -3.98
N VAL A 185 -8.31 13.16 -5.13
CA VAL A 185 -8.31 12.04 -6.10
C VAL A 185 -7.56 10.82 -5.56
N LEU A 186 -6.44 11.02 -4.86
CA LEU A 186 -5.69 9.92 -4.24
C LEU A 186 -6.49 9.25 -3.11
N VAL A 187 -7.28 10.02 -2.35
CA VAL A 187 -8.23 9.48 -1.37
C VAL A 187 -9.27 8.61 -2.07
N ALA A 188 -9.93 9.12 -3.11
CA ALA A 188 -10.92 8.36 -3.87
C ALA A 188 -10.32 7.10 -4.53
N ALA A 189 -9.07 7.18 -5.02
CA ALA A 189 -8.35 6.04 -5.56
C ALA A 189 -8.08 4.96 -4.50
N GLY A 190 -7.66 5.38 -3.30
CA GLY A 190 -7.46 4.51 -2.15
C GLY A 190 -8.75 3.84 -1.69
N GLU A 191 -9.86 4.58 -1.62
CA GLU A 191 -11.16 4.03 -1.27
C GLU A 191 -11.66 3.04 -2.33
N ALA A 192 -11.60 3.38 -3.62
CA ALA A 192 -12.05 2.50 -4.70
C ALA A 192 -11.29 1.16 -4.72
N LEU A 193 -9.95 1.21 -4.67
CA LEU A 193 -9.13 -0.01 -4.65
C LEU A 193 -9.23 -0.75 -3.31
N GLY A 194 -9.29 -0.03 -2.19
CA GLY A 194 -9.37 -0.61 -0.86
C GLY A 194 -10.68 -1.36 -0.62
N LEU A 195 -11.82 -0.79 -1.03
CA LEU A 195 -13.12 -1.47 -0.99
C LEU A 195 -13.12 -2.73 -1.88
N THR A 196 -12.55 -2.62 -3.07
CA THR A 196 -12.40 -3.77 -3.99
C THR A 196 -11.57 -4.88 -3.34
N ARG A 197 -10.41 -4.53 -2.76
CA ARG A 197 -9.53 -5.50 -2.08
C ARG A 197 -10.16 -6.06 -0.80
N ALA A 198 -10.97 -5.29 -0.08
CA ALA A 198 -11.74 -5.78 1.06
C ALA A 198 -12.75 -6.85 0.64
N LEU A 199 -13.42 -6.69 -0.52
CA LEU A 199 -14.26 -7.75 -1.09
C LEU A 199 -13.45 -8.98 -1.52
N LEU A 200 -12.30 -8.79 -2.16
CA LEU A 200 -11.43 -9.91 -2.55
C LEU A 200 -10.89 -10.70 -1.34
N ALA A 201 -10.66 -10.01 -0.21
CA ALA A 201 -10.24 -10.60 1.04
C ALA A 201 -11.40 -11.14 1.90
N LEU A 202 -12.66 -10.94 1.47
CA LEU A 202 -13.83 -11.29 2.26
C LEU A 202 -13.86 -12.76 2.72
N PRO A 203 -13.56 -13.77 1.88
CA PRO A 203 -13.53 -15.17 2.33
C PRO A 203 -12.57 -15.40 3.51
N PHE A 204 -11.42 -14.71 3.51
CA PHE A 204 -10.44 -14.81 4.59
C PHE A 204 -11.01 -14.24 5.90
N HIS A 205 -11.59 -13.04 5.88
CA HIS A 205 -12.19 -12.43 7.08
C HIS A 205 -13.34 -13.28 7.62
N LEU A 206 -14.20 -13.80 6.74
CA LEU A 206 -15.31 -14.67 7.13
C LEU A 206 -14.80 -15.97 7.79
N SER A 207 -13.73 -16.57 7.26
CA SER A 207 -13.11 -17.76 7.87
C SER A 207 -12.57 -17.51 9.29
N ARG A 208 -12.35 -16.23 9.65
CA ARG A 208 -11.90 -15.75 10.96
C ARG A 208 -13.04 -15.20 11.83
N GLY A 209 -14.29 -15.36 11.41
CA GLY A 209 -15.45 -14.97 12.23
C GLY A 209 -15.88 -13.50 12.13
N HIS A 210 -15.34 -12.71 11.20
CA HIS A 210 -15.66 -11.28 11.09
C HIS A 210 -15.75 -10.80 9.64
N THR A 211 -16.17 -9.54 9.45
CA THR A 211 -16.19 -8.87 8.14
C THR A 211 -15.25 -7.67 8.17
N PRO A 212 -14.65 -7.28 7.03
CA PRO A 212 -13.83 -6.08 6.94
C PRO A 212 -14.69 -4.81 6.74
N PHE A 213 -15.95 -4.82 7.20
CA PHE A 213 -16.93 -3.77 6.94
C PHE A 213 -17.62 -3.30 8.22
N PRO A 214 -18.12 -2.05 8.27
CA PRO A 214 -18.70 -1.47 9.47
C PRO A 214 -19.86 -2.27 10.07
N ARG A 215 -19.84 -2.51 11.38
CA ARG A 215 -20.96 -3.08 12.14
C ARG A 215 -22.20 -2.20 12.11
N SER A 216 -22.05 -0.89 11.91
CA SER A 216 -23.19 0.02 11.74
C SER A 216 -24.04 -0.32 10.51
N TRP A 217 -23.50 -1.05 9.53
CA TRP A 217 -24.24 -1.41 8.32
C TRP A 217 -25.29 -2.50 8.58
N PRO A 218 -26.55 -2.31 8.16
CA PRO A 218 -27.61 -3.31 8.35
C PRO A 218 -27.30 -4.68 7.75
N GLU A 219 -26.53 -4.72 6.67
CA GLU A 219 -26.11 -5.94 6.00
C GLU A 219 -25.07 -6.75 6.81
N VAL A 220 -24.28 -6.06 7.64
CA VAL A 220 -23.27 -6.66 8.53
C VAL A 220 -23.90 -7.08 9.87
N GLN A 221 -24.88 -6.31 10.35
CA GLN A 221 -25.61 -6.64 11.57
C GLN A 221 -26.30 -8.00 11.44
N ASN A 222 -26.00 -8.90 12.39
CA ASN A 222 -26.56 -10.25 12.45
C ASN A 222 -26.27 -11.11 11.22
N LEU A 223 -25.18 -10.81 10.48
CA LEU A 223 -24.66 -11.73 9.48
C LEU A 223 -24.05 -12.92 10.22
N ASP A 224 -24.83 -13.98 10.38
CA ASP A 224 -24.32 -15.23 10.95
C ASP A 224 -23.59 -15.99 9.85
N LEU A 225 -22.40 -16.48 10.18
CA LEU A 225 -21.58 -17.28 9.27
C LEU A 225 -22.12 -18.72 9.17
N GLY A 226 -23.05 -19.09 10.06
CA GLY A 226 -23.84 -20.32 10.07
C GLY A 226 -24.93 -20.39 8.99
N SER A 227 -24.59 -20.06 7.74
CA SER A 227 -25.33 -20.35 6.49
C SER A 227 -26.86 -20.51 6.58
N THR A 228 -27.60 -19.43 6.84
CA THR A 228 -29.05 -19.39 6.55
C THR A 228 -29.32 -18.78 5.16
N ALA A 229 -30.52 -19.03 4.61
CA ALA A 229 -30.96 -18.33 3.39
C ALA A 229 -31.08 -16.80 3.60
N GLY A 230 -31.23 -16.35 4.85
CA GLY A 230 -31.19 -14.93 5.22
C GLY A 230 -29.79 -14.34 5.08
N ASP A 231 -28.77 -15.06 5.52
CA ASP A 231 -27.36 -14.63 5.45
C ASP A 231 -26.88 -14.53 3.99
N ALA A 232 -27.29 -15.46 3.13
CA ALA A 232 -26.99 -15.39 1.71
C ALA A 232 -27.58 -14.14 1.04
N ARG A 233 -28.78 -13.69 1.46
CA ARG A 233 -29.37 -12.43 0.97
C ARG A 233 -28.61 -11.22 1.51
N ARG A 234 -28.33 -11.18 2.82
CA ARG A 234 -27.55 -10.09 3.45
C ARG A 234 -26.17 -9.95 2.80
N MET A 235 -25.48 -11.06 2.57
CA MET A 235 -24.19 -11.09 1.89
C MET A 235 -24.26 -10.48 0.49
N ARG A 236 -25.27 -10.86 -0.32
CA ARG A 236 -25.47 -10.23 -1.64
C ARG A 236 -25.71 -8.73 -1.54
N HIS A 237 -26.54 -8.28 -0.59
CA HIS A 237 -26.76 -6.84 -0.37
C HIS A 237 -25.48 -6.11 0.05
N LEU A 238 -24.68 -6.71 0.94
CA LEU A 238 -23.38 -6.17 1.36
C LEU A 238 -22.44 -6.02 0.16
N VAL A 239 -22.29 -7.07 -0.64
CA VAL A 239 -21.43 -7.06 -1.83
C VAL A 239 -21.89 -5.99 -2.83
N HIS A 240 -23.19 -5.93 -3.15
CA HIS A 240 -23.72 -4.89 -4.04
C HIS A 240 -23.50 -3.48 -3.50
N ARG A 241 -23.68 -3.25 -2.20
CA ARG A 241 -23.41 -1.95 -1.56
C ARG A 241 -21.95 -1.55 -1.74
N VAL A 242 -21.02 -2.44 -1.40
CA VAL A 242 -19.58 -2.16 -1.50
C VAL A 242 -19.14 -1.94 -2.93
N ILE A 243 -19.67 -2.72 -3.89
CA ILE A 243 -19.39 -2.53 -5.33
C ILE A 243 -19.90 -1.17 -5.79
N SER A 244 -21.10 -0.76 -5.36
CA SER A 244 -21.64 0.57 -5.68
C SER A 244 -20.78 1.70 -5.11
N GLU A 245 -20.32 1.58 -3.85
CA GLU A 245 -19.44 2.57 -3.24
C GLU A 245 -18.09 2.63 -3.96
N ALA A 246 -17.47 1.47 -4.25
CA ALA A 246 -16.20 1.40 -4.98
C ALA A 246 -16.29 2.05 -6.37
N ARG A 247 -17.39 1.84 -7.10
CA ARG A 247 -17.66 2.51 -8.39
C ARG A 247 -17.84 4.01 -8.24
N SER A 248 -18.58 4.46 -7.22
CA SER A 248 -18.75 5.89 -6.95
C SER A 248 -17.42 6.59 -6.73
N ARG A 249 -16.52 5.97 -5.94
CA ARG A 249 -15.16 6.49 -5.73
C ARG A 249 -14.31 6.42 -7.00
N LEU A 250 -14.42 5.35 -7.78
CA LEU A 250 -13.73 5.25 -9.06
C LEU A 250 -14.18 6.33 -10.06
N ASP A 251 -15.45 6.72 -10.05
CA ASP A 251 -15.96 7.78 -10.92
C ASP A 251 -15.37 9.16 -10.56
N VAL A 252 -15.10 9.43 -9.27
CA VAL A 252 -14.33 10.62 -8.86
C VAL A 252 -12.92 10.58 -9.48
N VAL A 253 -12.26 9.43 -9.48
CA VAL A 253 -10.94 9.26 -10.10
C VAL A 253 -10.99 9.45 -11.62
N ARG A 254 -12.03 8.93 -12.29
CA ARG A 254 -12.22 9.07 -13.75
C ARG A 254 -12.52 10.50 -14.20
N GLN A 255 -13.23 11.25 -13.37
CA GLN A 255 -13.54 12.65 -13.64
C GLN A 255 -12.35 13.58 -13.36
N ALA A 256 -11.33 13.09 -12.64
CA ALA A 256 -10.13 13.84 -12.36
C ALA A 256 -9.40 14.22 -13.65
N ARG A 257 -9.05 15.49 -13.77
CA ARG A 257 -8.13 15.99 -14.80
C ARG A 257 -6.84 16.41 -14.12
N ALA A 258 -5.72 16.23 -14.82
CA ALA A 258 -4.46 16.79 -14.36
C ALA A 258 -4.62 18.30 -14.16
N ILE A 259 -4.39 18.78 -12.94
CA ILE A 259 -4.51 20.20 -12.57
C ILE A 259 -3.41 21.01 -13.25
N ASP A 260 -2.22 20.42 -13.34
CA ASP A 260 -1.08 20.94 -14.09
C ASP A 260 -1.01 20.27 -15.47
N THR A 261 -0.94 21.08 -16.51
CA THR A 261 -0.83 20.65 -17.91
C THR A 261 0.59 20.26 -18.31
N SER A 262 1.57 20.44 -17.43
CA SER A 262 2.94 19.97 -17.61
C SER A 262 2.96 18.48 -17.97
N PRO A 263 3.52 18.09 -19.13
CA PRO A 263 3.52 16.71 -19.58
C PRO A 263 4.16 15.72 -18.60
N THR A 264 5.14 16.18 -17.81
CA THR A 264 5.82 15.36 -16.80
C THR A 264 4.90 15.12 -15.60
N TYR A 265 4.22 16.15 -15.13
CA TYR A 265 3.27 16.06 -14.02
C TYR A 265 2.07 15.19 -14.41
N ALA A 266 1.46 15.45 -15.57
CA ALA A 266 0.31 14.70 -16.06
C ALA A 266 0.61 13.19 -16.18
N ARG A 267 1.79 12.83 -16.70
CA ARG A 267 2.22 11.42 -16.76
C ARG A 267 2.42 10.83 -15.37
N GLY A 268 3.08 11.55 -14.46
CA GLY A 268 3.25 11.10 -13.08
C GLY A 268 1.91 10.89 -12.38
N PHE A 269 0.94 11.79 -12.59
CA PHE A 269 -0.41 11.69 -12.03
C PHE A 269 -1.14 10.44 -12.52
N VAL A 270 -1.17 10.18 -13.83
CA VAL A 270 -1.75 8.96 -14.40
C VAL A 270 -1.08 7.71 -13.84
N HIS A 271 0.25 7.71 -13.72
CA HIS A 271 0.99 6.59 -13.13
C HIS A 271 0.66 6.37 -11.65
N ALA A 272 0.40 7.44 -10.89
CA ALA A 272 0.03 7.33 -9.49
C ALA A 272 -1.30 6.60 -9.31
N ILE A 273 -2.28 6.88 -10.16
CA ILE A 273 -3.62 6.27 -10.09
C ILE A 273 -3.75 4.97 -10.91
N LEU A 274 -2.69 4.54 -11.60
CA LEU A 274 -2.74 3.44 -12.57
C LEU A 274 -3.37 2.12 -12.03
N PRO A 275 -3.14 1.70 -10.77
CA PRO A 275 -3.82 0.53 -10.22
C PRO A 275 -5.36 0.59 -10.26
N CYS A 276 -5.97 1.78 -10.32
CA CYS A 276 -7.42 1.93 -10.44
C CYS A 276 -7.98 1.36 -11.75
N ALA A 277 -7.17 1.20 -12.80
CA ALA A 277 -7.58 0.57 -14.06
C ALA A 277 -8.02 -0.90 -13.90
N LEU A 278 -7.70 -1.52 -12.75
CA LEU A 278 -8.07 -2.89 -12.43
C LEU A 278 -9.32 -2.99 -11.53
N VAL A 279 -9.77 -1.87 -10.94
CA VAL A 279 -10.95 -1.86 -10.05
C VAL A 279 -12.18 -2.41 -10.78
N GLU A 280 -12.58 -1.80 -11.89
CA GLU A 280 -13.78 -2.25 -12.62
C GLU A 280 -13.69 -3.72 -13.09
N PRO A 281 -12.58 -4.21 -13.68
CA PRO A 281 -12.41 -5.65 -13.94
C PRO A 281 -12.63 -6.56 -12.73
N TYR A 282 -12.11 -6.21 -11.56
CA TYR A 282 -12.31 -7.00 -10.35
C TYR A 282 -13.76 -6.93 -9.84
N LEU A 283 -14.39 -5.75 -9.89
CA LEU A 283 -15.81 -5.59 -9.53
C LEU A 283 -16.70 -6.42 -10.46
N GLN A 284 -16.44 -6.44 -11.77
CA GLN A 284 -17.17 -7.28 -12.73
C GLN A 284 -17.00 -8.78 -12.44
N ALA A 285 -15.81 -9.21 -12.03
CA ALA A 285 -15.58 -10.60 -11.62
C ALA A 285 -16.37 -10.96 -10.35
N LEU A 286 -16.47 -10.02 -9.39
CA LEU A 286 -17.25 -10.16 -8.15
C LEU A 286 -18.78 -10.18 -8.39
N GLU A 287 -19.27 -9.55 -9.47
CA GLU A 287 -20.70 -9.54 -9.84
C GLU A 287 -21.15 -10.75 -10.65
N ASN A 288 -20.22 -11.61 -11.09
CA ASN A 288 -20.57 -12.77 -11.89
C ASN A 288 -21.50 -13.70 -11.09
N GLY A 289 -22.65 -14.06 -11.65
CA GLY A 289 -23.74 -14.73 -10.92
C GLY A 289 -23.39 -16.10 -10.35
N ASP A 290 -22.35 -16.74 -10.86
CA ASP A 290 -21.85 -18.04 -10.39
C ASP A 290 -20.76 -17.93 -9.30
N PHE A 291 -20.30 -16.70 -8.99
CA PHE A 291 -19.24 -16.45 -8.02
C PHE A 291 -19.79 -16.36 -6.60
N ASP A 292 -19.21 -17.11 -5.66
CA ASP A 292 -19.54 -17.02 -4.24
C ASP A 292 -18.50 -16.15 -3.50
N PRO A 293 -18.80 -14.86 -3.22
CA PRO A 293 -17.87 -13.94 -2.58
C PRO A 293 -17.53 -14.30 -1.13
N ALA A 294 -18.25 -15.24 -0.52
CA ALA A 294 -17.94 -15.72 0.81
C ALA A 294 -16.91 -16.86 0.83
N ARG A 295 -16.70 -17.54 -0.31
CA ARG A 295 -15.91 -18.78 -0.38
C ARG A 295 -14.82 -18.77 -1.44
N GLN A 296 -14.95 -17.93 -2.46
CA GLN A 296 -14.05 -17.88 -3.60
C GLN A 296 -13.33 -16.54 -3.61
N ILE A 297 -12.08 -16.54 -4.10
CA ILE A 297 -11.32 -15.32 -4.35
C ILE A 297 -11.48 -15.01 -5.84
N ALA A 298 -12.08 -13.87 -6.17
CA ALA A 298 -12.22 -13.47 -7.56
C ALA A 298 -10.85 -13.14 -8.14
N ASP A 299 -10.60 -13.56 -9.37
CA ASP A 299 -9.43 -13.12 -10.10
C ASP A 299 -9.76 -12.78 -11.56
N ILE A 300 -8.91 -11.94 -12.15
CA ILE A 300 -9.00 -11.50 -13.54
C ILE A 300 -7.87 -12.13 -14.37
N ALA A 301 -8.09 -12.29 -15.67
CA ALA A 301 -7.10 -12.94 -16.52
C ALA A 301 -5.75 -12.19 -16.51
N PRO A 302 -4.60 -12.87 -16.46
CA PRO A 302 -3.29 -12.21 -16.43
C PRO A 302 -3.06 -11.23 -17.58
N LEU A 303 -3.50 -11.58 -18.80
CA LEU A 303 -3.41 -10.69 -19.95
C LEU A 303 -4.32 -9.47 -19.83
N GLN A 304 -5.48 -9.62 -19.19
CA GLN A 304 -6.40 -8.51 -18.93
C GLN A 304 -5.77 -7.48 -18.00
N ARG A 305 -5.03 -7.91 -16.96
CA ARG A 305 -4.26 -7.01 -16.08
C ARG A 305 -3.29 -6.14 -16.87
N VAL A 306 -2.42 -6.81 -17.65
CA VAL A 306 -1.37 -6.16 -18.44
C VAL A 306 -1.99 -5.21 -19.47
N TRP A 307 -3.02 -5.67 -20.18
CA TRP A 307 -3.72 -4.86 -21.18
C TRP A 307 -4.37 -3.62 -20.58
N ARG A 308 -5.12 -3.75 -19.47
CA ARG A 308 -5.81 -2.63 -18.82
C ARG A 308 -4.83 -1.58 -18.33
N LEU A 309 -3.76 -1.99 -17.63
CA LEU A 309 -2.73 -1.08 -17.13
C LEU A 309 -1.98 -0.41 -18.29
N TRP A 310 -1.63 -1.16 -19.34
CA TRP A 310 -0.96 -0.61 -20.50
C TRP A 310 -1.85 0.40 -21.22
N TRP A 311 -3.10 0.05 -21.51
CA TRP A 311 -4.06 0.93 -22.18
C TRP A 311 -4.34 2.21 -21.39
N SER A 312 -4.55 2.09 -20.08
CA SER A 312 -4.77 3.22 -19.18
C SER A 312 -3.61 4.22 -19.21
N ARG A 313 -2.37 3.72 -19.20
CA ARG A 313 -1.17 4.55 -19.35
C ARG A 313 -1.16 5.33 -20.67
N TRP A 314 -1.62 4.73 -21.78
CA TRP A 314 -1.61 5.37 -23.10
C TRP A 314 -2.72 6.40 -23.26
N VAL A 315 -3.93 6.09 -22.79
CA VAL A 315 -5.09 6.98 -22.88
C VAL A 315 -5.05 8.10 -21.84
N GLY A 316 -4.36 7.87 -20.71
CA GLY A 316 -4.29 8.83 -19.61
C GLY A 316 -5.52 8.82 -18.71
N ALA A 317 -6.23 7.69 -18.65
CA ALA A 317 -7.46 7.51 -17.86
C ALA A 317 -7.58 6.07 -17.35
N VAL A 318 -8.29 5.85 -16.24
CA VAL A 318 -8.48 4.55 -15.58
C VAL A 318 -9.87 3.96 -15.76
#